data_AF-A0A1K0FRN0-F1
#
_entry.id   AF-A0A1K0FRN0-F1
#
_cell.length_a   1.000
_cell.length_b   1.000
_cell.length_c   1.000
_cell.angle_alpha   90.00
_cell.angle_beta   90.00
_cell.angle_gamma   90.00
#
_symmetry.space_group_name_H-M   'P 1'
#
loop_
_entity.id
_entity.type
_entity.pdbx_description
1 polymer ?
#
loop_
_entity_poly.entity_id
_entity_poly.type
_entity_poly.pdbx_seq_one_letter_code
_entity_poly.pdbx_strand_id
1 'polypeptide(L)'
;MMTLGQYETLASAYNNTSTITYSIPTSLPIGTTEVINEDGLQMSITNTADGVTEIRFDADANDRRYPGTFQGFEFGMHWMHPSFIGAFLEAKDNHNQHFLGDNGTAAYDAFVDSDNHLTVTLTPSH
;
A
#
# COMPACT_ATOMS: atom_id res chain seq x y z
N MET A 1 1.97 19.40 5.73
CA MET A 1 0.81 18.49 5.49
C MET A 1 1.00 17.23 6.33
N MET A 2 -0.04 16.43 6.65
CA MET A 2 0.23 15.11 7.26
C MET A 2 0.81 14.17 6.20
N THR A 3 1.75 13.30 6.57
CA THR A 3 2.44 12.40 5.63
C THR A 3 2.60 11.02 6.25
N LEU A 4 2.77 10.00 5.41
CA LEU A 4 3.16 8.65 5.78
C LEU A 4 4.65 8.55 6.16
N GLY A 5 5.41 9.63 5.96
CA GLY A 5 6.85 9.73 6.16
C GLY A 5 7.61 10.13 4.89
N GLN A 6 8.93 10.21 5.02
CA GLN A 6 9.82 10.48 3.89
C GLN A 6 9.90 9.26 2.97
N TYR A 7 9.82 9.47 1.65
CA TYR A 7 9.83 8.37 0.69
C TYR A 7 11.07 7.49 0.82
N GLU A 8 12.25 8.08 1.01
CA GLU A 8 13.52 7.33 1.12
C GLU A 8 13.51 6.36 2.30
N THR A 9 12.90 6.77 3.42
CA THR A 9 12.69 5.90 4.59
C THR A 9 11.72 4.77 4.26
N LEU A 10 10.60 5.08 3.60
CA LEU A 10 9.62 4.08 3.16
C LEU A 10 10.24 3.05 2.22
N ALA A 11 10.96 3.52 1.20
CA ALA A 11 11.59 2.68 0.19
C ALA A 11 12.70 1.82 0.79
N SER A 12 13.52 2.36 1.68
CA SER A 12 14.53 1.59 2.41
C SER A 12 13.90 0.51 3.29
N ALA A 13 12.85 0.85 4.04
CA ALA A 13 12.16 -0.10 4.91
C ALA A 13 11.49 -1.22 4.10
N TYR A 14 10.77 -0.84 3.04
CA TYR A 14 10.11 -1.78 2.14
C TYR A 14 11.12 -2.71 1.49
N ASN A 15 12.14 -2.18 0.81
CA ASN A 15 13.12 -2.95 0.04
C ASN A 15 14.03 -3.86 0.89
N ASN A 16 14.13 -3.64 2.20
CA ASN A 16 14.93 -4.48 3.10
C ASN A 16 14.15 -5.64 3.72
N THR A 17 12.87 -5.79 3.42
CA THR A 17 12.06 -6.92 3.90
C THR A 17 12.39 -8.19 3.11
N SER A 18 12.61 -9.34 3.77
CA SER A 18 13.09 -10.55 3.05
C SER A 18 12.05 -11.23 2.16
N THR A 19 10.77 -10.86 2.29
CA THR A 19 9.63 -11.48 1.58
C THR A 19 9.18 -10.71 0.35
N ILE A 20 9.82 -9.59 0.02
CA ILE A 20 9.36 -8.74 -1.10
C ILE A 20 9.75 -9.39 -2.43
N THR A 21 8.82 -9.34 -3.37
CA THR A 21 9.04 -9.81 -4.75
C THR A 21 9.37 -8.67 -5.70
N TYR A 22 8.78 -7.49 -5.48
CA TYR A 22 8.95 -6.31 -6.33
C TYR A 22 9.67 -5.23 -5.53
N SER A 23 10.79 -4.70 -6.03
CA SER A 23 11.46 -3.57 -5.39
C SER A 23 10.94 -2.26 -5.94
N ILE A 24 10.93 -1.22 -5.11
CA ILE A 24 10.61 0.16 -5.55
C ILE A 24 11.88 1.01 -5.66
N PRO A 25 11.86 2.11 -6.43
CA PRO A 25 13.00 3.04 -6.51
C PRO A 25 13.46 3.55 -5.14
N THR A 26 14.71 3.98 -5.04
CA THR A 26 15.22 4.60 -3.79
C THR A 26 14.89 6.08 -3.68
N SER A 27 14.48 6.72 -4.77
CA SER A 27 14.03 8.11 -4.82
C SER A 27 12.86 8.28 -5.80
N LEU A 28 12.00 9.27 -5.54
CA LEU A 28 10.82 9.59 -6.36
C LEU A 28 10.72 11.10 -6.58
N PRO A 29 10.31 11.55 -7.77
CA PRO A 29 9.95 12.95 -7.97
C PRO A 29 8.70 13.33 -7.15
N ILE A 30 8.49 14.64 -6.98
CA ILE A 30 7.22 15.17 -6.45
C ILE A 30 6.11 14.91 -7.47
N GLY A 31 4.97 14.44 -6.98
CA GLY A 31 3.80 14.05 -7.78
C GLY A 31 3.44 12.58 -7.58
N THR A 32 2.51 12.10 -8.41
CA THR A 32 2.10 10.70 -8.45
C THR A 32 2.96 9.95 -9.46
N THR A 33 3.59 8.87 -9.03
CA THR A 33 4.43 8.02 -9.88
C THR A 33 4.02 6.55 -9.73
N GLU A 34 3.83 5.88 -10.86
CA GLU A 34 3.70 4.42 -10.91
C GLU A 34 5.09 3.80 -10.66
N VAL A 35 5.21 3.01 -9.60
CA VAL A 35 6.48 2.41 -9.14
C VAL A 35 6.56 0.91 -9.38
N ILE A 36 5.42 0.25 -9.57
CA ILE A 36 5.32 -1.17 -9.97
C ILE A 36 4.21 -1.28 -11.02
N ASN A 37 4.47 -2.01 -12.10
CA ASN A 37 3.48 -2.38 -13.12
C ASN A 37 3.90 -3.70 -13.77
N GLU A 38 3.82 -4.77 -12.98
CA GLU A 38 4.33 -6.07 -13.37
C GLU A 38 3.36 -7.16 -12.92
N ASP A 39 3.25 -8.22 -13.72
CA ASP A 39 2.47 -9.42 -13.41
C ASP A 39 0.99 -9.22 -13.08
N GLY A 40 0.41 -8.03 -13.33
CA GLY A 40 -0.97 -7.69 -12.96
C GLY A 40 -1.10 -6.90 -11.65
N LEU A 41 0.02 -6.56 -11.00
CA LEU A 41 0.08 -5.63 -9.87
C LEU A 41 0.51 -4.25 -10.36
N GLN A 42 -0.28 -3.24 -10.03
CA GLN A 42 0.07 -1.84 -10.18
C GLN A 42 0.19 -1.20 -8.81
N MET A 43 1.24 -0.39 -8.64
CA MET A 43 1.46 0.40 -7.44
C MET A 43 1.83 1.82 -7.82
N SER A 44 1.12 2.79 -7.25
CA SER A 44 1.40 4.22 -7.40
C SER A 44 1.66 4.88 -6.05
N ILE A 45 2.58 5.85 -6.02
CA ILE A 45 2.90 6.64 -4.83
C ILE A 45 2.75 8.11 -5.17
N THR A 46 2.03 8.85 -4.32
CA THR A 46 1.94 10.31 -4.39
C THR A 46 2.86 10.92 -3.34
N ASN A 47 3.95 11.53 -3.81
CA ASN A 47 4.97 12.17 -2.98
C ASN A 47 4.93 13.70 -3.10
N THR A 48 5.17 14.39 -2.00
CA THR A 48 5.23 15.86 -1.92
C THR A 48 6.59 16.31 -1.39
N ALA A 49 6.82 17.63 -1.31
CA ALA A 49 8.02 18.16 -0.65
C ALA A 49 8.08 17.81 0.86
N ASP A 50 6.93 17.57 1.49
CA ASP A 50 6.84 17.22 2.91
C ASP A 50 7.00 15.71 3.15
N GLY A 51 6.84 14.88 2.11
CA GLY A 51 6.83 13.42 2.17
C GLY A 51 5.65 12.78 1.44
N VAL A 52 5.48 11.48 1.64
CA VAL A 52 4.45 10.68 0.96
C VAL A 52 3.07 10.94 1.55
N THR A 53 2.10 11.11 0.67
CA THR A 53 0.71 11.44 1.01
C THR A 53 -0.28 10.37 0.58
N GLU A 54 0.11 9.48 -0.34
CA GLU A 54 -0.71 8.36 -0.76
C GLU A 54 0.16 7.21 -1.27
N ILE A 55 -0.25 5.99 -0.96
CA ILE A 55 0.23 4.78 -1.64
C ILE A 55 -1.00 4.02 -2.10
N ARG A 56 -1.08 3.69 -3.39
CA ARG A 56 -2.20 2.99 -3.99
C ARG A 56 -1.74 1.72 -4.68
N PHE A 57 -2.49 0.64 -4.49
CA PHE A 57 -2.30 -0.65 -5.14
C PHE A 57 -3.55 -1.03 -5.91
N ASP A 58 -3.36 -1.63 -7.07
CA ASP A 58 -4.40 -2.15 -7.93
C ASP A 58 -3.97 -3.55 -8.42
N ALA A 59 -4.82 -4.56 -8.25
CA ALA A 59 -4.51 -5.95 -8.58
C ALA A 59 -5.76 -6.82 -8.75
N ASP A 60 -5.59 -8.03 -9.28
CA ASP A 60 -6.63 -9.07 -9.21
C ASP A 60 -6.77 -9.58 -7.76
N ALA A 61 -8.00 -9.53 -7.23
CA ALA A 61 -8.28 -9.93 -5.85
C ALA A 61 -8.00 -11.41 -5.57
N ASN A 62 -8.04 -12.31 -6.56
CA ASN A 62 -7.79 -13.74 -6.40
C ASN A 62 -6.30 -14.12 -6.46
N ASP A 63 -5.44 -13.20 -6.88
CA ASP A 63 -4.02 -13.48 -7.00
C ASP A 63 -3.36 -13.64 -5.62
N ARG A 64 -2.66 -14.76 -5.44
CA ARG A 64 -2.02 -15.14 -4.17
C ARG A 64 -0.57 -14.68 -4.08
N ARG A 65 -0.03 -14.05 -5.13
CA ARG A 65 1.36 -13.58 -5.19
C ARG A 65 1.55 -12.26 -4.43
N TYR A 66 0.54 -11.41 -4.38
CA TYR A 66 0.65 -10.05 -3.87
C TYR A 66 0.59 -9.82 -2.34
N PRO A 67 0.15 -10.77 -1.47
CA PRO A 67 0.23 -10.59 -0.02
C PRO A 67 1.62 -10.17 0.49
N GLY A 68 2.70 -10.68 -0.13
CA GLY A 68 4.08 -10.31 0.22
C GLY A 68 4.42 -8.84 -0.06
N THR A 69 3.83 -8.25 -1.10
CA THR A 69 3.97 -6.82 -1.41
C THR A 69 3.33 -5.96 -0.32
N PHE A 70 2.12 -6.33 0.14
CA PHE A 70 1.45 -5.61 1.23
C PHE A 70 2.21 -5.76 2.56
N GLN A 71 2.76 -6.95 2.82
CA GLN A 71 3.62 -7.23 3.98
C GLN A 71 4.85 -6.33 4.07
N GLY A 72 5.48 -6.00 2.94
CA GLY A 72 6.66 -5.13 2.93
C GLY A 72 6.39 -3.74 3.54
N PHE A 73 5.21 -3.18 3.30
CA PHE A 73 4.80 -1.91 3.89
C PHE A 73 4.37 -2.07 5.34
N GLU A 74 3.60 -3.10 5.65
CA GLU A 74 3.09 -3.34 7.00
C GLU A 74 4.20 -3.68 8.01
N PHE A 75 5.21 -4.44 7.61
CA PHE A 75 6.33 -4.82 8.48
C PHE A 75 7.50 -3.84 8.48
N GLY A 76 7.78 -3.17 7.36
CA GLY A 76 8.86 -2.19 7.29
C GLY A 76 8.60 -0.93 8.13
N MET A 77 7.33 -0.57 8.28
CA MET A 77 6.94 0.74 8.80
C MET A 77 6.72 0.83 10.30
N HIS A 78 6.79 -0.29 11.04
CA HIS A 78 6.61 -0.33 12.49
C HIS A 78 5.34 0.40 12.99
N TRP A 79 4.29 0.44 12.18
CA TRP A 79 3.04 1.07 12.59
C TRP A 79 2.40 0.26 13.72
N MET A 80 1.91 0.94 14.77
CA MET A 80 1.55 0.33 16.06
C MET A 80 0.49 -0.78 15.98
N HIS A 81 -0.32 -0.80 14.91
CA HIS A 81 -1.30 -1.85 14.65
C HIS A 81 -1.25 -2.29 13.18
N PRO A 82 -0.74 -3.50 12.89
CA PRO A 82 -0.89 -4.11 11.57
C PRO A 82 -2.31 -4.67 11.43
N SER A 83 -3.14 -4.02 10.60
CA SER A 83 -4.44 -4.56 10.17
C SER A 83 -4.69 -4.40 8.67
N PHE A 84 -3.67 -4.04 7.87
CA PHE A 84 -3.84 -3.79 6.43
C PHE A 84 -4.03 -5.08 5.66
N ILE A 85 -3.21 -6.10 5.93
CA ILE A 85 -3.43 -7.45 5.38
C ILE A 85 -4.78 -8.00 5.83
N GLY A 86 -5.19 -7.71 7.07
CA GLY A 86 -6.50 -8.12 7.58
C GLY A 86 -7.64 -7.53 6.74
N ALA A 87 -7.63 -6.21 6.54
CA ALA A 87 -8.62 -5.51 5.72
C ALA A 87 -8.60 -5.96 4.26
N PHE A 88 -7.43 -6.26 3.70
CA PHE A 88 -7.28 -6.87 2.38
C PHE A 88 -7.97 -8.24 2.30
N LEU A 89 -7.71 -9.12 3.27
CA LEU A 89 -8.31 -10.46 3.32
C LEU A 89 -9.83 -10.35 3.48
N GLU A 90 -10.31 -9.44 4.31
CA GLU A 90 -11.75 -9.21 4.50
C GLU A 90 -12.42 -8.64 3.24
N ALA A 91 -11.78 -7.68 2.53
CA ALA A 91 -12.29 -7.12 1.28
C ALA A 91 -12.46 -8.18 0.18
N LYS A 92 -11.52 -9.14 0.11
CA LYS A 92 -11.61 -10.28 -0.81
C LYS A 92 -12.81 -11.18 -0.54
N ASP A 93 -13.15 -11.38 0.72
CA ASP A 93 -14.28 -12.22 1.09
C ASP A 93 -15.64 -11.47 0.99
N ASN A 94 -15.61 -10.15 0.83
CA ASN A 94 -16.79 -9.28 0.87
C ASN A 94 -16.77 -8.21 -0.23
N HIS A 95 -16.96 -8.65 -1.48
CA HIS A 95 -16.95 -7.76 -2.65
C HIS A 95 -17.97 -6.62 -2.53
N ASN A 96 -17.62 -5.50 -3.15
CA ASN A 96 -18.36 -4.23 -3.17
C ASN A 96 -18.51 -3.58 -1.79
N GLN A 97 -17.67 -3.93 -0.83
CA GLN A 97 -17.61 -3.29 0.48
C GLN A 97 -16.23 -2.67 0.70
N HIS A 98 -16.22 -1.47 1.26
CA HIS A 98 -15.00 -0.79 1.68
C HIS A 98 -14.64 -1.23 3.09
N PHE A 99 -13.39 -1.64 3.26
CA PHE A 99 -12.81 -1.98 4.55
C PHE A 99 -11.83 -0.89 4.93
N LEU A 100 -12.28 -0.06 5.88
CA LEU A 100 -11.58 1.13 6.33
C LEU A 100 -10.95 0.89 7.69
N GLY A 101 -9.80 1.52 7.94
CA GLY A 101 -9.23 1.56 9.27
C GLY A 101 -8.12 2.60 9.39
N ASP A 102 -7.67 2.82 10.62
CA ASP A 102 -6.66 3.81 10.99
C ASP A 102 -5.86 3.28 12.18
N ASN A 103 -4.53 3.33 12.10
CA ASN A 103 -3.63 2.88 13.16
C ASN A 103 -2.87 4.01 13.87
N GLY A 104 -3.28 5.26 13.65
CA GLY A 104 -2.67 6.48 14.20
C GLY A 104 -1.48 7.02 13.41
N THR A 105 -1.02 6.33 12.37
CA THR A 105 -0.01 6.84 11.42
C THR A 105 -0.51 6.80 9.98
N ALA A 106 -1.16 5.70 9.60
CA ALA A 106 -1.78 5.54 8.30
C ALA A 106 -3.26 5.12 8.46
N ALA A 107 -4.11 5.77 7.67
CA ALA A 107 -5.44 5.30 7.34
C ALA A 107 -5.40 4.45 6.07
N TYR A 108 -6.32 3.51 5.95
CA TYR A 108 -6.47 2.66 4.77
C TYR A 108 -7.91 2.50 4.32
N ASP A 109 -8.02 2.20 3.03
CA ASP A 109 -9.23 1.76 2.35
C ASP A 109 -8.89 0.58 1.44
N ALA A 110 -9.49 -0.58 1.70
CA ALA A 110 -9.42 -1.76 0.84
C ALA A 110 -10.80 -2.07 0.25
N PHE A 111 -10.86 -2.24 -1.07
CA PHE A 111 -12.10 -2.46 -1.81
C PHE A 111 -11.87 -3.46 -2.94
N VAL A 112 -12.77 -4.44 -3.05
CA VAL A 112 -12.83 -5.33 -4.22
C VAL A 112 -14.12 -5.06 -4.97
N ASP A 113 -14.02 -4.73 -6.25
CA ASP A 113 -15.18 -4.38 -7.06
C ASP A 113 -15.93 -5.62 -7.62
N SER A 114 -16.96 -5.37 -8.44
CA SER A 114 -17.74 -6.41 -9.09
C SER A 114 -16.96 -7.24 -10.11
N ASP A 115 -15.88 -6.68 -10.64
CA ASP A 115 -15.00 -7.32 -11.63
C ASP A 115 -13.82 -8.05 -10.96
N ASN A 116 -13.85 -8.19 -9.63
CA ASN A 116 -12.80 -8.82 -8.83
C ASN A 116 -11.46 -8.04 -8.87
N HIS A 117 -11.53 -6.74 -9.15
CA HIS A 117 -10.40 -5.83 -9.05
C HIS A 117 -10.28 -5.31 -7.62
N LEU A 118 -9.12 -5.52 -7.02
CA LEU A 118 -8.75 -5.02 -5.70
C LEU A 118 -8.06 -3.67 -5.84
N THR A 119 -8.56 -2.67 -5.12
CA THR A 119 -7.86 -1.42 -4.85
C THR A 119 -7.57 -1.30 -3.36
N VAL A 120 -6.32 -0.97 -3.02
CA VAL A 120 -5.92 -0.62 -1.64
C VAL A 120 -5.27 0.75 -1.66
N THR A 121 -5.76 1.66 -0.81
CA THR A 121 -5.21 3.01 -0.67
C THR A 121 -4.76 3.23 0.76
N LEU A 122 -3.55 3.79 0.93
CA LEU A 122 -2.97 4.21 2.20
C LEU A 122 -2.80 5.72 2.19
N THR A 123 -3.30 6.41 3.21
CA THR A 123 -3.15 7.85 3.40
C THR A 123 -2.72 8.15 4.83
N PRO A 124 -2.16 9.34 5.12
CA PRO A 124 -1.89 9.75 6.50
C PRO A 124 -3.16 9.69 7.36
N SER A 125 -3.02 9.25 8.61
CA SER A 125 -4.10 9.32 9.60
C SER A 125 -4.55 10.76 9.85
N HIS A 126 -5.80 10.94 10.28
CA HIS A 126 -6.41 12.25 10.58
C HIS A 126 -6.26 12.68 12.04
#